data_AF-A0AAV0KDN5-F1
#
_entry.id   AF-A0AAV0KDN5-F1
#
_cell.length_a   1.000
_cell.length_b   1.000
_cell.length_c   1.000
_cell.angle_alpha   90.00
_cell.angle_beta   90.00
_cell.angle_gamma   90.00
#
_symmetry.space_group_name_H-M   'P 1'
#
loop_
_entity.id
_entity.type
_entity.pdbx_description
1 polymer ?
#
loop_
_entity_poly.entity_id
_entity_poly.type
_entity_poly.pdbx_seq_one_letter_code
_entity_poly.pdbx_strand_id
1 'polypeptide(L)'
;MKADDDVYLRLKPLAMSLDSLPRHDLYYGFVIPCSSMNPFVEYMSGMGYLLSWDLVEWIASSRIPANDTVGPEDKLVGKWLNIGGKAKNRVSNKTAMYDYPGTNGRCSHELIPETIAVHRLKSWDQWFHVLEFFNVTAELELSNLYHLE
;
A
#
# COMPACT_ATOMS: atom_id res chain seq x y z
N MET A 1 -2.18 8.76 -1.67
CA MET A 1 -2.08 7.29 -1.54
C MET A 1 -3.34 6.70 -2.14
N LYS A 2 -3.22 5.59 -2.85
CA LYS A 2 -4.35 4.69 -3.15
C LYS A 2 -4.23 3.47 -2.24
N ALA A 3 -5.35 2.97 -1.73
CA ALA A 3 -5.46 1.73 -0.97
C ALA A 3 -6.85 1.11 -1.24
N ASP A 4 -6.99 -0.18 -0.96
CA ASP A 4 -8.27 -0.90 -1.03
C ASP A 4 -9.03 -0.80 0.30
N ASP A 5 -10.31 -1.18 0.30
CA ASP A 5 -11.21 -1.11 1.46
C ASP A 5 -10.96 -2.21 2.51
N ASP A 6 -10.12 -3.18 2.20
CA ASP A 6 -9.71 -4.30 3.05
C ASP A 6 -8.25 -4.15 3.56
N VAL A 7 -7.79 -2.90 3.67
CA VAL A 7 -6.46 -2.53 4.15
C VAL A 7 -6.57 -1.75 5.46
N TYR A 8 -5.94 -2.26 6.51
CA TYR A 8 -5.66 -1.47 7.70
C TYR A 8 -4.36 -0.67 7.51
N LEU A 9 -4.43 0.65 7.66
CA LEU A 9 -3.32 1.56 7.41
C LEU A 9 -2.97 2.40 8.64
N ARG A 10 -1.71 2.36 9.06
CA ARG A 10 -1.19 3.18 10.17
C ARG A 10 -0.54 4.46 9.63
N LEU A 11 -1.27 5.57 9.74
CA LEU A 11 -0.88 6.86 9.15
C LEU A 11 0.42 7.44 9.72
N LYS A 12 0.69 7.31 11.02
CA LYS A 12 1.91 7.84 11.63
C LYS A 12 3.17 7.11 11.14
N PRO A 13 3.26 5.77 11.21
CA PRO A 13 4.34 5.01 10.57
C PRO A 13 4.49 5.30 9.08
N LEU A 14 3.38 5.42 8.34
CA LEU A 14 3.41 5.78 6.94
C LEU A 14 4.10 7.15 6.73
N ALA A 15 3.65 8.18 7.43
CA ALA A 15 4.22 9.53 7.30
C ALA A 15 5.72 9.55 7.63
N MET A 16 6.13 8.86 8.70
CA MET A 16 7.55 8.72 9.08
C MET A 16 8.36 8.03 8.00
N SER A 17 7.83 6.98 7.37
CA SER A 17 8.52 6.25 6.29
C SER A 17 8.74 7.09 5.03
N LEU A 18 7.95 8.15 4.83
CA LEU A 18 8.03 9.05 3.68
C LEU A 18 8.90 10.28 3.93
N ASP A 19 9.26 10.57 5.18
CA ASP A 19 9.83 11.86 5.56
C ASP A 19 11.16 12.16 4.87
N SER A 20 12.02 11.16 4.78
CA SER A 20 13.35 11.23 4.13
C SER A 20 13.33 10.94 2.63
N LEU A 21 12.18 10.59 2.06
CA LEU A 21 12.08 10.19 0.66
C LEU A 21 11.94 11.40 -0.29
N PRO A 22 12.37 11.27 -1.56
CA PRO A 22 12.17 12.30 -2.57
C PRO A 22 10.69 12.68 -2.72
N ARG A 23 10.40 13.97 -2.84
CA ARG A 23 9.04 14.47 -3.06
C ARG A 23 8.62 14.46 -4.54
N HIS A 24 9.57 14.23 -5.44
CA HIS A 24 9.38 14.19 -6.89
C HIS A 24 9.65 12.80 -7.46
N ASP A 25 8.87 12.42 -8.47
CA ASP A 25 9.02 11.17 -9.22
C ASP A 25 9.07 9.91 -8.30
N LEU A 26 8.43 10.00 -7.14
CA LEU A 26 8.34 8.96 -6.11
C LEU A 26 7.20 7.99 -6.42
N TYR A 27 7.53 6.69 -6.45
CA TYR A 27 6.58 5.59 -6.46
C TYR A 27 6.90 4.62 -5.31
N TYR A 28 6.05 4.66 -4.29
CA TYR A 28 6.24 3.94 -3.03
C TYR A 28 5.15 2.89 -2.84
N GLY A 29 5.47 1.69 -2.35
CA GLY A 29 4.46 0.67 -2.03
C GLY A 29 5.05 -0.71 -1.79
N PHE A 30 4.31 -1.75 -2.17
CA PHE A 30 4.75 -3.15 -2.09
C PHE A 30 5.00 -3.74 -3.47
N VAL A 31 6.26 -4.01 -3.84
CA VAL A 31 6.57 -4.51 -5.19
C VAL A 31 6.08 -5.94 -5.44
N ILE A 32 5.57 -6.23 -6.63
CA ILE A 32 5.32 -7.59 -7.11
C ILE A 32 6.40 -7.97 -8.13
N PRO A 33 6.89 -9.23 -8.16
CA PRO A 33 6.44 -10.40 -7.39
C PRO A 33 6.86 -10.40 -5.91
N CYS A 34 6.14 -11.14 -5.07
CA CYS A 34 6.39 -11.20 -3.63
C CYS A 34 7.81 -11.68 -3.27
N SER A 35 8.43 -12.50 -4.12
CA SER A 35 9.80 -12.97 -3.98
C SER A 35 10.89 -11.92 -4.21
N SER A 36 10.58 -10.75 -4.77
CA SER A 36 11.57 -9.72 -5.11
C SER A 36 11.52 -8.54 -4.13
N MET A 37 12.66 -8.08 -3.62
CA MET A 37 12.75 -6.80 -2.90
C MET A 37 13.08 -5.61 -3.82
N ASN A 38 13.43 -5.88 -5.08
CA ASN A 38 13.82 -4.84 -6.03
C ASN A 38 12.57 -4.06 -6.51
N PRO A 39 12.45 -2.75 -6.24
CA PRO A 39 11.27 -1.95 -6.54
C PRO A 39 11.08 -1.65 -8.05
N PHE A 40 12.04 -2.04 -8.89
CA PHE A 40 12.01 -1.84 -10.34
C PHE A 40 11.59 -3.08 -11.15
N VAL A 41 11.19 -4.18 -10.49
CA VAL A 41 10.89 -5.44 -11.20
C VAL A 41 9.58 -5.37 -11.97
N GLU A 42 8.45 -5.14 -11.31
CA GLU A 42 7.18 -4.89 -12.00
C GLU A 42 6.50 -3.60 -11.53
N TYR A 43 5.54 -3.73 -10.61
CA TYR A 43 4.66 -2.67 -10.13
C TYR A 43 4.45 -2.81 -8.62
N MET A 44 3.92 -1.77 -7.98
CA MET A 44 3.47 -1.84 -6.59
C MET A 44 2.05 -2.38 -6.55
N SER A 45 1.77 -3.39 -5.72
CA SER A 45 0.45 -4.05 -5.70
C SER A 45 -0.68 -3.15 -5.22
N GLY A 46 -1.90 -3.57 -5.55
CA GLY A 46 -3.16 -2.94 -5.13
C GLY A 46 -3.35 -2.75 -3.63
N MET A 47 -2.59 -3.47 -2.78
CA MET A 47 -2.63 -3.35 -1.30
C MET A 47 -2.41 -1.92 -0.80
N GLY A 48 -1.75 -1.11 -1.61
CA GLY A 48 -1.59 0.30 -1.35
C GLY A 48 -0.29 0.80 -1.93
N TYR A 49 -0.37 1.93 -2.62
CA TYR A 49 0.81 2.60 -3.15
C TYR A 49 0.62 4.13 -3.15
N LEU A 50 1.76 4.82 -3.22
CA LEU A 50 1.88 6.27 -3.19
C LEU A 50 2.62 6.75 -4.43
N LEU A 51 2.08 7.80 -5.03
CA LEU A 51 2.71 8.56 -6.08
C LEU A 51 2.96 9.97 -5.57
N SER A 52 4.13 10.52 -5.90
CA SER A 52 4.37 11.97 -5.85
C SER A 52 3.37 12.72 -6.75
N TRP A 53 3.12 13.99 -6.42
CA TRP A 53 2.09 14.77 -7.12
C TRP A 53 2.41 14.99 -8.60
N ASP A 54 3.69 15.19 -8.96
CA ASP A 54 4.10 15.34 -10.36
C ASP A 54 3.83 14.09 -11.21
N LEU A 55 3.86 12.90 -10.61
CA LEU A 55 3.43 11.67 -11.29
C LEU A 55 1.92 11.65 -11.50
N VAL A 56 1.14 12.11 -10.52
CA VAL A 56 -0.33 12.21 -10.64
C VAL A 56 -0.70 13.19 -11.75
N GLU A 57 -0.06 14.36 -11.81
CA GLU A 57 -0.24 15.36 -12.87
C GLU A 57 0.15 14.81 -14.24
N TRP A 58 1.26 14.07 -14.31
CA TRP A 58 1.67 13.39 -15.54
C TRP A 58 0.64 12.34 -15.97
N ILE A 59 0.09 11.54 -15.04
CA ILE A 59 -0.94 10.56 -15.36
C ILE A 59 -2.19 11.25 -15.94
N ALA A 60 -2.61 12.37 -15.35
CA ALA A 60 -3.80 13.11 -15.76
C ALA A 60 -3.66 13.78 -17.14
N SER A 61 -2.44 14.08 -17.59
CA SER A 61 -2.19 14.86 -18.82
C SER A 61 -1.55 14.05 -19.96
N SER A 62 -1.00 12.88 -19.67
CA SER A 62 -0.28 12.04 -20.64
C SER A 62 -1.23 11.22 -21.51
N ARG A 63 -0.88 11.08 -22.80
CA ARG A 63 -1.58 10.16 -23.71
C ARG A 63 -1.31 8.68 -23.39
N ILE A 64 -0.26 8.36 -22.62
CA ILE A 64 0.08 6.98 -22.28
C ILE A 64 -1.03 6.35 -21.43
N PRO A 65 -1.40 6.87 -20.23
CA PRO A 65 -2.55 6.37 -19.48
C PRO A 65 -3.87 6.54 -20.23
N ALA A 66 -4.08 7.67 -20.91
CA ALA A 66 -5.33 7.95 -21.60
C ALA A 66 -5.68 6.92 -22.68
N ASN A 67 -4.67 6.31 -23.31
CA ASN A 67 -4.85 5.30 -24.37
C ASN A 67 -4.80 3.84 -23.85
N ASP A 68 -4.59 3.60 -22.56
CA ASP A 68 -4.31 2.27 -22.00
C ASP A 68 -5.03 2.05 -20.66
N THR A 69 -6.36 2.03 -20.68
CA THR A 69 -7.21 2.03 -19.49
C THR A 69 -7.80 0.68 -19.09
N VAL A 70 -7.45 -0.40 -19.80
CA VAL A 70 -8.06 -1.74 -19.62
C VAL A 70 -7.09 -2.69 -18.93
N GLY A 71 -7.45 -3.16 -17.74
CA GLY A 71 -6.68 -4.13 -16.96
C GLY A 71 -6.70 -3.80 -15.46
N PRO A 72 -6.01 -4.60 -14.63
CA PRO A 72 -5.83 -4.29 -13.22
C PRO A 72 -5.10 -2.95 -13.04
N GLU A 73 -5.68 -2.08 -12.23
CA GLU A 73 -5.26 -0.71 -12.03
C GLU A 73 -3.78 -0.59 -11.62
N ASP A 74 -3.35 -1.38 -10.64
CA ASP A 74 -1.98 -1.41 -10.12
C ASP A 74 -0.94 -1.81 -11.18
N LYS A 75 -1.26 -2.82 -11.99
CA LYS A 75 -0.46 -3.23 -13.16
C LYS A 75 -0.38 -2.12 -14.20
N LEU A 76 -1.50 -1.46 -14.48
CA LEU A 76 -1.56 -0.36 -15.45
C LEU A 76 -0.69 0.81 -15.00
N VAL A 77 -0.78 1.23 -13.73
CA VAL A 77 0.07 2.31 -13.18
C VAL A 77 1.55 1.98 -13.34
N GLY A 78 1.98 0.77 -12.95
CA GLY A 78 3.38 0.37 -13.14
C GLY A 78 3.80 0.35 -14.62
N LYS A 79 2.94 -0.16 -15.51
CA LYS A 79 3.16 -0.19 -16.96
C LYS A 79 3.29 1.23 -17.54
N TRP A 80 2.38 2.14 -17.21
CA TRP A 80 2.41 3.53 -17.69
C TRP A 80 3.69 4.22 -17.25
N LEU A 81 4.08 4.08 -15.99
CA LEU A 81 5.30 4.69 -15.46
C LEU A 81 6.55 4.15 -16.15
N ASN A 82 6.60 2.84 -16.46
CA ASN A 82 7.68 2.24 -17.23
C ASN A 82 7.76 2.80 -18.65
N ILE A 83 6.65 2.81 -19.39
CA ILE A 83 6.58 3.33 -20.77
C ILE A 83 6.92 4.83 -20.82
N GLY A 84 6.40 5.60 -19.86
CA GLY A 84 6.64 7.04 -19.74
C GLY A 84 8.03 7.41 -19.24
N GLY A 85 8.86 6.44 -18.87
CA GLY A 85 10.17 6.68 -18.28
C GLY A 85 10.09 7.44 -16.95
N LYS A 86 9.00 7.28 -16.20
CA LYS A 86 8.70 7.93 -14.92
C LYS A 86 9.01 7.04 -13.73
N ALA A 87 8.82 7.59 -12.53
CA ALA A 87 9.04 6.93 -11.25
C ALA A 87 10.46 6.39 -11.13
N LYS A 88 11.46 7.27 -11.24
CA LYS A 88 12.87 6.96 -11.00
C LYS A 88 13.17 6.75 -9.52
N ASN A 89 12.38 7.34 -8.62
CA ASN A 89 12.49 7.14 -7.19
C ASN A 89 11.49 6.05 -6.75
N ARG A 90 11.83 4.77 -6.93
CA ARG A 90 10.97 3.67 -6.48
C ARG A 90 11.43 3.13 -5.14
N VAL A 91 10.48 2.97 -4.22
CA VAL A 91 10.74 2.45 -2.87
C VAL A 91 9.73 1.36 -2.56
N SER A 92 10.21 0.17 -2.24
CA SER A 92 9.35 -0.93 -1.82
C SER A 92 9.50 -1.15 -0.31
N ASN A 93 8.40 -1.03 0.43
CA ASN A 93 8.37 -1.25 1.88
C ASN A 93 7.69 -2.57 2.25
N LYS A 94 8.22 -3.69 1.73
CA LYS A 94 7.60 -5.03 1.90
C LYS A 94 7.62 -5.57 3.32
N THR A 95 8.49 -5.04 4.15
CA THR A 95 8.60 -5.44 5.55
C THR A 95 7.51 -4.79 6.39
N ALA A 96 7.08 -3.57 6.03
CA ALA A 96 6.06 -2.85 6.79
C ALA A 96 4.68 -2.87 6.10
N MET A 97 4.58 -3.25 4.84
CA MET A 97 3.33 -3.40 4.10
C MET A 97 3.23 -4.85 3.63
N TYR A 98 2.16 -5.56 3.98
CA TYR A 98 2.04 -6.99 3.66
C TYR A 98 0.59 -7.48 3.80
N ASP A 99 0.32 -8.67 3.27
CA ASP A 99 -0.97 -9.32 3.44
C ASP A 99 -1.10 -9.92 4.85
N TYR A 100 -2.33 -10.04 5.35
CA TYR A 100 -2.63 -10.62 6.67
C TYR A 100 -1.90 -11.96 6.92
N PRO A 101 -1.37 -12.22 8.14
CA PRO A 101 -0.61 -13.44 8.45
C PRO A 101 -1.30 -14.73 7.99
N GLY A 102 -0.53 -15.64 7.41
CA GLY A 102 -1.03 -16.91 6.90
C GLY A 102 -1.78 -16.82 5.56
N THR A 103 -1.90 -15.64 4.95
CA THR A 103 -2.51 -15.46 3.62
C THR A 103 -1.47 -15.29 2.53
N ASN A 104 -1.79 -15.66 1.29
CA ASN A 104 -1.01 -15.33 0.08
C ASN A 104 0.51 -15.65 0.12
N GLY A 105 0.92 -16.68 0.87
CA GLY A 105 2.29 -17.21 0.88
C GLY A 105 3.34 -16.15 1.24
N ARG A 106 4.28 -15.87 0.32
CA ARG A 106 5.43 -14.97 0.56
C ARG A 106 5.06 -13.49 0.64
N CYS A 107 3.80 -13.13 0.42
CA CYS A 107 3.33 -11.75 0.51
C CYS A 107 2.86 -11.38 1.92
N SER A 108 2.82 -12.35 2.86
CA SER A 108 2.50 -12.14 4.26
C SER A 108 3.64 -12.56 5.17
N HIS A 109 3.58 -12.02 6.39
CA HIS A 109 4.32 -12.49 7.55
C HIS A 109 3.56 -12.06 8.81
N GLU A 110 4.08 -12.38 9.99
CA GLU A 110 3.47 -12.01 11.28
C GLU A 110 3.29 -10.50 11.45
N LEU A 111 2.35 -10.12 12.33
CA LEU A 111 2.19 -8.72 12.74
C LEU A 111 3.44 -8.22 13.48
N ILE A 112 3.93 -7.03 13.14
CA ILE A 112 5.10 -6.42 13.78
C ILE A 112 4.81 -4.97 14.21
N PRO A 113 5.49 -4.43 15.23
CA PRO A 113 5.26 -3.06 15.70
C PRO A 113 5.49 -1.98 14.64
N GLU A 114 6.33 -2.24 13.64
CA GLU A 114 6.73 -1.32 12.57
C GLU A 114 5.74 -1.29 11.39
N THR A 115 4.69 -2.13 11.40
CA THR A 115 3.75 -2.25 10.29
C THR A 115 3.13 -0.91 9.90
N ILE A 116 3.10 -0.65 8.60
CA ILE A 116 2.43 0.47 7.96
C ILE A 116 1.08 0.03 7.43
N ALA A 117 1.00 -1.13 6.77
CA ALA A 117 -0.24 -1.61 6.16
C ALA A 117 -0.40 -3.13 6.31
N VAL A 118 -1.61 -3.56 6.66
CA VAL A 118 -2.04 -4.97 6.60
C VAL A 118 -3.20 -5.07 5.61
N HIS A 119 -3.02 -5.82 4.53
CA HIS A 119 -3.99 -5.98 3.46
C HIS A 119 -4.69 -7.34 3.51
N ARG A 120 -5.79 -7.48 2.78
CA ARG A 120 -6.65 -8.69 2.74
C ARG A 120 -7.33 -9.00 4.06
N LEU A 121 -7.79 -7.97 4.78
CA LEU A 121 -8.66 -8.16 5.95
C LEU A 121 -10.08 -8.46 5.48
N LYS A 122 -10.34 -9.75 5.22
CA LYS A 122 -11.57 -10.26 4.59
C LYS A 122 -12.64 -10.70 5.59
N SER A 123 -12.34 -10.77 6.88
CA SER A 123 -13.30 -11.10 7.93
C SER A 123 -13.16 -10.19 9.15
N TRP A 124 -14.22 -10.10 9.95
CA TRP A 124 -14.23 -9.32 11.20
C TRP A 124 -13.17 -9.80 12.18
N ASP A 125 -12.96 -11.11 12.33
CA ASP A 125 -11.90 -11.66 13.20
C ASP A 125 -10.51 -11.14 12.83
N GLN A 126 -10.23 -11.01 11.53
CA GLN A 126 -8.94 -10.46 11.05
C GLN A 126 -8.80 -8.98 11.39
N TRP A 127 -9.89 -8.22 11.24
CA TRP A 127 -9.93 -6.81 11.65
C TRP A 127 -9.72 -6.67 13.16
N PHE A 128 -10.45 -7.43 13.98
CA PHE A 128 -10.31 -7.41 15.44
C PHE A 128 -8.90 -7.76 15.89
N HIS A 129 -8.32 -8.83 15.35
CA HIS A 129 -6.94 -9.22 15.67
C HIS A 129 -5.93 -8.11 15.35
N VAL A 130 -6.04 -7.46 14.19
CA VAL A 130 -5.15 -6.35 13.82
C VAL A 130 -5.36 -5.13 14.72
N LEU A 131 -6.60 -4.74 15.00
CA LEU A 131 -6.91 -3.61 15.86
C LEU A 131 -6.43 -3.83 17.31
N GLU A 132 -6.58 -5.06 17.82
CA GLU A 132 -6.09 -5.48 19.13
C GLU A 132 -4.56 -5.44 19.18
N PHE A 133 -3.87 -6.03 18.20
CA PHE A 133 -2.40 -6.03 18.15
C PHE A 133 -1.81 -4.62 18.20
N PHE A 134 -2.46 -3.64 17.55
CA PHE A 134 -2.01 -2.25 17.55
C PHE A 134 -2.65 -1.37 18.64
N ASN A 135 -3.37 -1.96 19.61
CA ASN A 135 -4.03 -1.27 20.72
C ASN A 135 -4.91 -0.08 20.27
N VAL A 136 -5.56 -0.19 19.11
CA VAL A 136 -6.33 0.93 18.51
C VAL A 136 -7.54 1.30 19.37
N THR A 137 -8.16 0.29 19.98
CA THR A 137 -9.41 0.43 20.74
C THR A 137 -9.18 0.55 22.24
N ALA A 138 -7.94 0.41 22.72
CA ALA A 138 -7.63 0.35 24.16
C ALA A 138 -8.03 1.62 24.93
N GLU A 139 -8.07 2.77 24.26
CA GLU A 139 -8.41 4.07 24.84
C GLU A 139 -9.81 4.56 24.43
N LEU A 140 -10.57 3.76 23.66
CA LEU A 140 -11.88 4.18 23.17
C LEU A 140 -12.98 3.87 24.18
N GLU A 141 -13.67 4.91 24.64
CA GLU A 141 -14.90 4.81 25.43
C GLU A 141 -16.03 4.17 24.61
N LEU A 142 -16.68 3.14 25.16
CA LEU A 142 -17.81 2.46 24.52
C LEU A 142 -18.85 3.47 23.99
N SER A 143 -19.24 3.30 22.73
CA SER A 143 -20.17 4.20 22.03
C SER A 143 -21.20 3.39 21.25
N ASN A 144 -22.41 3.93 21.09
CA ASN A 144 -23.44 3.33 20.25
C ASN A 144 -23.08 3.32 18.74
N LEU A 145 -21.96 3.94 18.35
CA LEU A 145 -21.51 4.02 16.96
C LEU A 145 -20.61 2.84 16.54
N TYR A 146 -20.15 2.01 17.48
CA TYR A 146 -19.40 0.78 17.17
C TYR A 146 -19.56 -0.25 18.30
N HIS A 147 -19.59 -1.52 17.95
CA HIS A 147 -19.63 -2.62 18.91
C HIS A 147 -18.35 -3.46 18.75
N LEU A 148 -17.69 -3.75 19.87
CA LEU A 148 -16.51 -4.62 19.93
C LEU A 148 -16.89 -6.07 20.30
N GLU A 149 -18.19 -6.41 20.18
CA GLU A 149 -18.75 -7.74 20.41
C GLU A 149 -18.98 -8.51 19.11
#